data_AF-A0A0U2WF56-F1
#
_entry.id   AF-A0A0U2WF56-F1
#
_cell.length_a   1.000
_cell.length_b   1.000
_cell.length_c   1.000
_cell.angle_alpha   90.00
_cell.angle_beta   90.00
_cell.angle_gamma   90.00
#
_symmetry.space_group_name_H-M   'P 1'
#
loop_
_entity.id
_entity.type
_entity.pdbx_description
1 polymer ?
#
loop_
_entity_poly.entity_id
_entity_poly.type
_entity_poly.pdbx_seq_one_letter_code
_entity_poly.pdbx_strand_id
1 'polypeptide(L)'
;MVTFPIISICILLVSIVLTRYSKNIKHAIPPTVAFVLNGVLILSLIEFIALFMNNNDVITQIPAPYYWLLLFAGFIIEIFSYRQKYIPGHFIAAALHCFVGFIATFSIGLPLLILALIEIIIAVYQYQRN
;
A
#
# COMPACT_ATOMS: atom_id res chain seq x y z
N MET A 1 -15.93 3.46 -15.53
CA MET A 1 -15.12 2.47 -14.79
C MET A 1 -14.22 3.20 -13.78
N VAL A 2 -14.80 3.80 -12.73
CA VAL A 2 -14.09 4.65 -11.73
C VAL A 2 -14.00 3.94 -10.36
N THR A 3 -14.39 2.67 -10.31
CA THR A 3 -14.52 1.88 -9.08
C THR A 3 -13.17 1.55 -8.42
N PHE A 4 -12.08 1.48 -9.20
CA PHE A 4 -10.77 1.03 -8.75
C PHE A 4 -10.09 1.92 -7.69
N PRO A 5 -9.89 3.23 -7.92
CA PRO A 5 -9.26 4.08 -6.90
C PRO A 5 -10.09 4.19 -5.62
N ILE A 6 -11.41 4.10 -5.72
CA ILE A 6 -12.32 4.12 -4.56
C ILE A 6 -12.14 2.84 -3.73
N ILE A 7 -12.10 1.67 -4.36
CA ILE A 7 -11.87 0.38 -3.68
C ILE A 7 -10.51 0.38 -2.99
N SER A 8 -9.44 0.83 -3.66
CA SER A 8 -8.11 0.92 -3.06
C SER A 8 -8.08 1.87 -1.87
N ILE A 9 -8.74 3.04 -1.94
CA ILE A 9 -8.87 3.98 -0.81
C ILE A 9 -9.69 3.39 0.34
N CYS A 10 -10.81 2.71 0.05
CA CYS A 10 -11.62 2.06 1.07
C CYS A 10 -10.82 0.97 1.80
N ILE A 11 -10.04 0.17 1.07
CA ILE A 11 -9.15 -0.85 1.61
C ILE A 11 -8.04 -0.21 2.45
N LEU A 12 -7.52 0.94 2.02
CA LEU A 12 -6.50 1.68 2.74
C LEU A 12 -7.04 2.25 4.06
N LEU A 13 -8.23 2.85 4.05
CA LEU A 13 -8.91 3.33 5.25
C LEU A 13 -9.20 2.19 6.23
N VAL A 14 -9.66 1.04 5.71
CA VAL A 14 -9.86 -0.18 6.50
C VAL A 14 -8.54 -0.67 7.08
N SER A 15 -7.45 -0.64 6.32
CA SER A 15 -6.12 -1.08 6.78
C SER A 15 -5.56 -0.16 7.88
N ILE A 16 -5.74 1.16 7.76
CA ILE A 16 -5.34 2.15 8.78
C ILE A 16 -6.16 1.98 10.05
N VAL A 17 -7.48 1.82 9.93
CA VAL A 17 -8.38 1.59 11.06
C VAL A 17 -8.00 0.30 11.77
N LEU A 18 -7.83 -0.80 11.04
CA LEU A 18 -7.42 -2.09 11.59
C LEU A 18 -6.06 -1.97 12.31
N THR A 19 -5.08 -1.29 11.71
CA THR A 19 -3.74 -1.11 12.30
C THR A 19 -3.81 -0.33 13.62
N ARG A 20 -4.71 0.65 13.73
CA ARG A 20 -4.98 1.37 15.00
C ARG A 20 -5.72 0.50 16.02
N TYR A 21 -6.71 -0.29 15.59
CA TYR A 21 -7.48 -1.18 16.45
C TYR A 21 -6.64 -2.33 17.02
N SER A 22 -5.68 -2.85 16.25
CA SER A 22 -4.71 -3.87 16.69
C SER A 22 -3.91 -3.48 17.93
N LYS A 23 -3.81 -2.17 18.23
CA LYS A 23 -3.03 -1.64 19.35
C LYS A 23 -3.84 -1.53 20.65
N ASN A 24 -5.16 -1.37 20.53
CA ASN A 24 -6.06 -1.16 21.68
C ASN A 24 -6.66 -2.47 22.21
N ILE A 25 -6.56 -3.57 21.46
CA ILE A 25 -7.08 -4.88 21.84
C ILE A 25 -5.91 -5.85 21.81
N LYS A 26 -5.75 -6.70 22.84
CA LYS A 26 -4.73 -7.76 22.95
C LYS A 26 -4.69 -8.77 21.79
N HIS A 27 -5.55 -8.61 20.79
CA HIS A 27 -5.59 -9.40 19.58
C HIS A 27 -4.96 -8.59 18.45
N ALA A 28 -3.75 -8.98 18.05
CA ALA A 28 -3.16 -8.57 16.78
C ALA A 28 -4.18 -8.79 15.65
N ILE A 29 -4.22 -7.92 14.64
CA ILE A 29 -4.94 -8.22 13.40
C ILE A 29 -4.54 -9.64 13.00
N PRO A 30 -5.50 -10.56 12.77
CA PRO A 30 -5.17 -11.90 12.36
C PRO A 30 -4.30 -11.80 11.11
N PRO A 31 -3.14 -12.48 11.05
CA PRO A 31 -2.26 -12.43 9.88
C PRO A 31 -3.02 -12.65 8.57
N THR A 32 -4.07 -13.49 8.61
CA THR A 32 -5.04 -13.72 7.53
C THR A 32 -5.69 -12.45 7.00
N VAL A 33 -6.13 -11.51 7.84
CA VAL A 33 -6.75 -10.25 7.39
C VAL A 33 -5.72 -9.36 6.69
N ALA A 34 -4.50 -9.28 7.23
CA ALA A 34 -3.44 -8.51 6.59
C ALA A 34 -2.99 -9.14 5.25
N PHE A 35 -2.98 -10.47 5.16
CA PHE A 35 -2.74 -11.20 3.91
C PHE A 35 -3.83 -10.93 2.87
N VAL A 36 -5.10 -10.95 3.27
CA VAL A 36 -6.23 -10.64 2.36
C VAL A 36 -6.11 -9.20 1.85
N LEU A 37 -5.84 -8.23 2.73
CA LEU A 37 -5.70 -6.83 2.32
C LEU A 37 -4.54 -6.62 1.34
N ASN A 38 -3.38 -7.24 1.60
CA ASN A 38 -2.26 -7.23 0.66
C ASN A 38 -2.59 -7.92 -0.66
N GLY A 39 -3.29 -9.06 -0.61
CA GLY A 39 -3.74 -9.77 -1.80
C GLY A 39 -4.65 -8.91 -2.68
N VAL A 40 -5.60 -8.18 -2.07
CA VAL A 40 -6.48 -7.28 -2.84
C VAL A 40 -5.70 -6.10 -3.41
N LEU A 41 -4.73 -5.53 -2.67
CA LEU A 41 -3.86 -4.47 -3.19
C LEU A 41 -3.05 -4.95 -4.41
N ILE A 42 -2.48 -6.15 -4.35
CA ILE A 42 -1.74 -6.75 -5.46
C ILE A 42 -2.65 -7.00 -6.66
N LEU A 43 -3.85 -7.56 -6.45
CA LEU A 43 -4.81 -7.79 -7.53
C LEU A 43 -5.23 -6.47 -8.19
N SER A 44 -5.45 -5.42 -7.38
CA SER A 44 -5.77 -4.08 -7.91
C SER A 44 -4.62 -3.48 -8.73
N LEU A 45 -3.36 -3.75 -8.34
CA LEU A 45 -2.19 -3.34 -9.12
C LEU A 45 -2.10 -4.11 -10.44
N ILE A 46 -2.28 -5.43 -10.43
CA ILE A 46 -2.23 -6.27 -11.63
C ILE A 46 -3.31 -5.86 -12.63
N GLU A 47 -4.54 -5.67 -12.15
CA GLU A 47 -5.65 -5.22 -12.99
C GLU A 47 -5.39 -3.82 -13.55
N PHE A 48 -4.88 -2.90 -12.73
CA PHE A 48 -4.49 -1.57 -13.19
C PHE A 48 -3.42 -1.62 -14.30
N ILE A 49 -2.40 -2.47 -14.15
CA ILE A 49 -1.37 -2.68 -15.17
C ILE A 49 -1.99 -3.26 -16.45
N ALA A 50 -2.86 -4.26 -16.34
CA ALA A 50 -3.53 -4.87 -17.49
C ALA A 50 -4.40 -3.84 -18.25
N LEU A 51 -5.13 -2.99 -17.52
CA LEU A 51 -5.92 -1.91 -18.10
C LEU A 51 -5.03 -0.83 -18.74
N PHE A 52 -3.94 -0.45 -18.09
CA PHE A 52 -2.97 0.50 -18.64
C PHE A 52 -2.35 -0.01 -19.94
N MET A 53 -1.96 -1.29 -20.00
CA MET A 53 -1.43 -1.91 -21.22
C MET A 53 -2.44 -1.95 -22.36
N ASN A 54 -3.74 -2.04 -22.04
CA ASN A 54 -4.82 -2.04 -23.04
C ASN A 54 -5.23 -0.61 -23.45
N ASN A 55 -5.16 0.35 -22.54
CA ASN A 55 -5.47 1.75 -22.80
C ASN A 55 -4.63 2.68 -21.89
N ASN A 56 -3.71 3.41 -22.51
CA ASN A 56 -2.81 4.32 -21.80
C ASN A 56 -3.54 5.51 -21.15
N ASP A 57 -4.75 5.86 -21.60
CA ASP A 57 -5.53 6.99 -21.06
C ASP A 57 -6.12 6.70 -19.67
N VAL A 58 -6.02 5.47 -19.16
CA VAL A 58 -6.52 5.11 -17.83
C VAL A 58 -5.88 5.96 -16.72
N ILE A 59 -4.62 6.39 -16.89
CA ILE A 59 -3.94 7.26 -15.91
C ILE A 59 -4.59 8.65 -15.85
N THR A 60 -5.00 9.20 -16.99
CA THR A 60 -5.56 10.56 -17.05
C THR A 60 -7.03 10.60 -16.61
N GLN A 61 -7.70 9.45 -16.54
CA GLN A 61 -9.08 9.33 -16.06
C GLN A 61 -9.21 9.41 -14.54
N ILE A 62 -8.13 9.14 -13.79
CA ILE A 62 -8.15 9.21 -12.32
C ILE A 62 -7.63 10.58 -11.90
N PRO A 63 -8.40 11.37 -11.10
CA PRO A 63 -7.96 12.68 -10.67
C PRO A 63 -6.67 12.60 -9.83
N ALA A 64 -5.74 13.52 -10.10
CA ALA A 64 -4.43 13.59 -9.41
C ALA A 64 -4.50 13.49 -7.86
N PRO A 65 -5.49 14.09 -7.15
CA PRO A 65 -5.60 13.98 -5.70
C PRO A 65 -5.64 12.55 -5.15
N TYR A 66 -6.15 11.58 -5.94
CA TYR A 66 -6.22 10.18 -5.52
C TYR A 66 -4.83 9.57 -5.35
N TYR A 67 -3.92 9.84 -6.28
CA TYR A 67 -2.54 9.36 -6.20
C TYR A 67 -1.79 9.97 -5.01
N TRP A 68 -2.02 11.26 -4.75
CA TRP A 68 -1.46 11.94 -3.57
C TRP A 68 -1.99 11.36 -2.26
N LEU A 69 -3.29 11.04 -2.19
CA LEU A 69 -3.88 10.43 -1.02
C LEU A 69 -3.28 9.04 -0.76
N LEU A 70 -3.14 8.21 -1.78
CA LEU A 70 -2.48 6.89 -1.68
C LEU A 70 -1.04 7.03 -1.19
N LEU A 71 -0.31 8.02 -1.71
CA LEU A 71 1.07 8.32 -1.29
C LEU A 71 1.15 8.71 0.19
N PHE A 72 0.36 9.69 0.62
CA PHE A 72 0.32 10.11 2.02
C PHE A 72 -0.07 8.96 2.95
N ALA A 73 -0.99 8.12 2.51
CA ALA A 73 -1.44 7.02 3.31
C ALA A 73 -0.39 5.90 3.40
N GLY A 74 0.41 5.68 2.34
CA GLY A 74 1.62 4.84 2.39
C GLY A 74 2.60 5.30 3.47
N PHE A 75 2.97 6.59 3.47
CA PHE A 75 3.85 7.16 4.49
C PHE A 75 3.27 7.07 5.90
N ILE A 76 1.97 7.31 6.07
CA ILE A 76 1.31 7.17 7.36
C ILE A 76 1.43 5.73 7.87
N ILE A 77 1.12 4.74 7.02
CA ILE A 77 1.22 3.32 7.39
C ILE A 77 2.66 2.94 7.71
N GLU A 78 3.64 3.39 6.92
CA GLU A 78 5.07 3.20 7.16
C GLU A 78 5.46 3.68 8.58
N ILE A 79 5.18 4.95 8.89
CA ILE A 79 5.53 5.55 10.19
C ILE A 79 4.87 4.79 11.34
N PHE A 80 3.60 4.43 11.19
CA PHE A 80 2.89 3.66 12.22
C PHE A 80 3.42 2.24 12.37
N SER A 81 3.80 1.59 11.29
CA SER A 81 4.31 0.21 11.27
C SER A 81 5.70 0.15 11.86
N TYR A 82 6.58 1.10 11.52
CA TYR A 82 7.91 1.22 12.06
C TYR A 82 7.90 1.38 13.58
N ARG A 83 7.07 2.29 14.10
CA ARG A 83 6.93 2.52 15.55
C ARG A 83 6.39 1.31 16.32
N GLN A 84 5.65 0.44 15.64
CA GLN A 84 4.98 -0.71 16.25
C GLN A 84 5.65 -2.05 15.93
N LYS A 85 6.72 -2.06 15.11
CA LYS A 85 7.32 -3.27 14.54
C LYS A 85 6.28 -4.20 13.91
N TYR A 86 5.27 -3.60 13.27
CA TYR A 86 4.16 -4.32 12.68
C TYR A 86 4.52 -4.75 11.25
N ILE A 87 5.06 -5.95 11.13
CA ILE A 87 5.56 -6.54 9.88
C ILE A 87 4.55 -6.45 8.73
N PRO A 88 3.25 -6.80 8.91
CA PRO A 88 2.30 -6.73 7.80
C PRO A 88 2.05 -5.31 7.29
N GLY A 89 2.23 -4.29 8.14
CA GLY A 89 2.08 -2.90 7.76
C GLY A 89 3.22 -2.39 6.87
N HIS A 90 4.45 -2.88 7.09
CA HIS A 90 5.58 -2.61 6.18
C HIS A 90 5.31 -3.16 4.76
N PHE A 91 4.69 -4.34 4.65
CA PHE A 91 4.29 -4.89 3.34
C PHE A 91 3.19 -4.05 2.67
N ILE A 92 2.22 -3.55 3.43
CA ILE A 92 1.16 -2.68 2.89
C ILE A 92 1.75 -1.34 2.42
N ALA A 93 2.65 -0.73 3.21
CA ALA A 93 3.33 0.51 2.83
C ALA A 93 4.17 0.31 1.57
N ALA A 94 4.94 -0.78 1.49
CA ALA A 94 5.70 -1.15 0.30
C ALA A 94 4.80 -1.32 -0.94
N ALA A 95 3.66 -2.00 -0.80
CA ALA A 95 2.71 -2.19 -1.90
C ALA A 95 2.15 -0.85 -2.41
N LEU A 96 1.81 0.07 -1.51
CA LEU A 96 1.32 1.41 -1.85
C LEU A 96 2.39 2.27 -2.53
N HIS A 97 3.62 2.26 -2.00
CA HIS A 97 4.74 2.97 -2.62
C HIS A 97 5.10 2.39 -3.98
N CYS A 98 5.02 1.07 -4.18
CA CYS A 98 5.16 0.44 -5.49
C CYS A 98 4.06 0.87 -6.46
N PHE A 99 2.80 0.88 -6.02
CA PHE A 99 1.67 1.27 -6.86
C PHE A 99 1.79 2.73 -7.33
N VAL A 100 2.00 3.66 -6.39
CA VAL A 100 2.17 5.08 -6.72
C VAL A 100 3.48 5.31 -7.47
N GLY A 101 4.54 4.60 -7.09
CA GLY A 101 5.85 4.70 -7.71
C GLY A 101 5.85 4.29 -9.18
N PHE A 102 5.09 3.24 -9.53
CA PHE A 102 4.90 2.82 -10.91
C PHE A 102 4.18 3.89 -11.75
N ILE A 103 3.10 4.47 -11.21
CA ILE A 103 2.32 5.50 -11.90
C ILE A 103 3.14 6.80 -12.05
N ALA A 104 3.94 7.12 -11.04
CA ALA A 104 4.77 8.33 -10.98
C ALA A 104 6.23 8.09 -11.41
N THR A 105 6.53 7.03 -12.16
CA THR A 105 7.91 6.60 -12.48
C THR A 105 8.78 7.74 -13.02
N PHE A 106 8.19 8.65 -13.82
CA PHE A 106 8.91 9.77 -14.46
C PHE A 106 9.16 10.99 -13.55
N SER A 107 8.67 11.02 -12.30
CA SER A 107 8.86 12.17 -11.39
C SER A 107 9.45 11.74 -10.04
N ILE A 108 8.61 11.19 -9.15
CA ILE A 108 8.95 10.77 -7.79
C ILE A 108 8.96 9.26 -7.63
N GLY A 109 8.69 8.52 -8.71
CA GLY A 109 8.46 7.09 -8.64
C GLY A 109 9.70 6.27 -8.29
N LEU A 110 10.87 6.65 -8.82
CA LEU A 110 12.12 5.95 -8.51
C LEU A 110 12.48 6.02 -7.01
N PRO A 111 12.43 7.19 -6.35
CA PRO A 111 12.51 7.28 -4.89
C PRO A 111 11.51 6.40 -4.13
N LEU A 112 10.25 6.35 -4.58
CA LEU A 112 9.21 5.55 -3.92
C LEU A 112 9.46 4.04 -4.07
N LEU A 113 9.98 3.59 -5.22
CA LEU A 113 10.35 2.20 -5.43
C LEU A 113 11.53 1.79 -4.54
N ILE A 114 12.51 2.67 -4.36
CA ILE A 114 13.62 2.44 -3.41
C ILE A 114 13.08 2.35 -1.99
N LEU A 115 12.15 3.25 -1.61
CA LEU A 115 11.51 3.22 -0.30
C LEU A 115 10.74 1.91 -0.07
N ALA A 116 10.00 1.43 -1.07
CA ALA A 116 9.31 0.14 -1.00
C ALA A 116 10.27 -1.05 -0.79
N LEU A 117 11.44 -1.03 -1.42
CA LEU A 117 12.48 -2.04 -1.20
C LEU A 117 13.03 -2.00 0.23
N ILE A 118 13.28 -0.80 0.76
CA ILE A 118 13.71 -0.59 2.15
C ILE A 118 12.67 -1.17 3.12
N GLU A 119 11.39 -0.89 2.88
CA GLU A 119 10.28 -1.40 3.69
C GLU A 119 10.23 -2.94 3.71
N ILE A 120 10.44 -3.58 2.55
CA ILE A 120 10.52 -5.05 2.46
C ILE A 120 11.72 -5.58 3.27
N ILE A 121 12.88 -4.95 3.18
CA ILE A 121 14.08 -5.34 3.94
C ILE A 121 13.83 -5.22 5.44
N ILE A 122 13.22 -4.11 5.89
CA ILE A 122 12.87 -3.89 7.30
C ILE A 122 11.88 -4.96 7.77
N ALA A 123 10.87 -5.28 6.97
CA ALA A 123 9.88 -6.31 7.29
C ALA A 123 10.54 -7.69 7.47
N VAL A 124 11.44 -8.08 6.56
CA VAL A 124 12.18 -9.35 6.63
C VAL A 124 13.09 -9.39 7.86
N TYR A 125 13.82 -8.30 8.13
CA TYR A 125 14.69 -8.21 9.30
C TYR A 125 13.91 -8.32 10.61
N GLN A 126 12.74 -7.65 10.71
CA GLN A 126 11.87 -7.76 11.88
C GLN A 126 11.29 -9.17 12.04
N TYR A 127 10.96 -9.83 10.93
CA TYR A 127 10.46 -11.22 10.95
C TYR A 127 11.52 -12.21 11.48
N GLN A 128 12.79 -12.06 11.11
CA GLN A 128 13.86 -12.93 11.60
C GLN A 128 14.15 -12.77 13.11
N ARG A 129 13.75 -11.66 13.71
CA ARG A 129 14.08 -11.30 15.10
C ARG A 129 12.95 -11.61 16.09
N ASN A 130 11.74 -11.89 15.60
CA ASN A 130 10.57 -12.28 16.38
C ASN A 130 10.34 -13.80 16.28
#